data_AF-F8PW03-F1
#
_entry.id   AF-F8PW03-F1
#
_cell.length_a   1.000
_cell.length_b   1.000
_cell.length_c   1.000
_cell.angle_alpha   90.00
_cell.angle_beta   90.00
_cell.angle_gamma   90.00
#
_symmetry.space_group_name_H-M   'P 1'
#
loop_
_entity.id
_entity.type
_entity.pdbx_description
1 polymer ?
#
loop_
_entity_poly.entity_id
_entity_poly.type
_entity_poly.pdbx_seq_one_letter_code
_entity_poly.pdbx_strand_id
1 'polypeptide(L)'
;MPLPPPAPPAYSPENCAICLESLHIPSNDDEGPSQIIDDVELHCGPPGSGASGHHFHWSCIMEWAKTGGDKSRCPLCRQNTLDRNGRFIVDVRNEGGFTGGMDLGEEIDEELYLDAHPEERYKIAFLGFMAQSDFDEAGLVLREHGVDVNSAYVPGGQTAMHMAALNDDVEGIQFLLQNGANPHTKDDTGMIPLDLARDVDAGRAVSMLQNL
;
A
#
# COMPACT_ATOMS: atom_id res chain seq x y z
N MET A 1 -2.42 20.56 -10.68
CA MET A 1 -1.68 21.85 -10.73
C MET A 1 -1.12 22.07 -12.14
N PRO A 2 -0.95 23.30 -12.64
CA PRO A 2 -0.31 23.51 -13.94
C PRO A 2 1.16 23.08 -13.88
N LEU A 3 1.61 22.33 -14.89
CA LEU A 3 3.00 21.86 -14.98
C LEU A 3 3.96 23.05 -15.03
N PRO A 4 5.16 22.96 -14.42
CA PRO A 4 6.17 24.00 -14.54
C PRO A 4 6.50 24.23 -16.03
N PRO A 5 6.76 25.49 -16.44
CA PRO A 5 7.14 25.79 -17.82
C PRO A 5 8.41 25.00 -18.22
N PRO A 6 8.60 24.69 -19.51
CA PRO A 6 9.63 23.76 -20.02
C PRO A 6 11.09 24.21 -19.81
N ALA A 7 11.31 25.31 -19.09
CA ALA A 7 12.62 25.68 -18.58
C ALA A 7 12.43 26.26 -17.16
N PRO A 8 12.61 25.45 -16.10
CA PRO A 8 12.68 25.98 -14.74
C PRO A 8 13.95 26.83 -14.58
N PRO A 9 14.00 27.78 -13.62
CA PRO A 9 15.27 28.29 -13.09
C PRO A 9 16.15 27.09 -12.67
N ALA A 10 17.49 27.25 -12.68
CA ALA A 10 18.47 26.18 -12.46
C ALA A 10 17.98 25.12 -11.44
N TYR A 11 17.52 23.97 -11.96
CA TYR A 11 17.00 22.88 -11.15
C TYR A 11 18.13 22.32 -10.28
N SER A 12 17.85 22.16 -8.99
CA SER A 12 18.75 21.50 -8.04
C SER A 12 18.21 20.10 -7.75
N PRO A 13 19.02 19.03 -7.84
CA PRO A 13 18.63 17.69 -7.40
C PRO A 13 18.24 17.59 -5.93
N GLU A 14 18.62 18.57 -5.10
CA GLU A 14 18.25 18.66 -3.69
C GLU A 14 16.81 19.16 -3.45
N ASN A 15 16.13 19.58 -4.51
CA ASN A 15 14.77 20.13 -4.45
C ASN A 15 13.81 19.30 -5.31
N CYS A 16 12.55 19.25 -4.89
CA CYS A 16 11.48 18.67 -5.68
C CYS A 16 11.29 19.43 -6.99
N ALA A 17 11.23 18.71 -8.11
CA ALA A 17 11.06 19.28 -9.43
C ALA A 17 9.63 19.81 -9.72
N ILE A 18 8.67 19.60 -8.81
CA ILE A 18 7.30 20.14 -8.92
C ILE A 18 7.14 21.42 -8.09
N CYS A 19 7.39 21.36 -6.77
CA CYS A 19 7.17 22.49 -5.87
C CYS A 19 8.42 23.39 -5.68
N LEU A 20 9.60 22.93 -6.10
CA LEU A 20 10.91 23.60 -5.96
C LEU A 20 11.40 23.75 -4.51
N GLU A 21 10.78 23.08 -3.55
CA GLU A 21 11.19 23.04 -2.14
C GLU A 21 12.17 21.90 -1.85
N SER A 22 12.89 22.00 -0.73
CA SER A 22 13.91 21.03 -0.28
C SER A 22 13.31 19.63 -0.09
N LEU A 23 14.02 18.60 -0.53
CA LEU A 23 13.70 17.19 -0.26
C LEU A 23 14.06 16.76 1.17
N HIS A 24 14.82 17.60 1.88
CA HIS A 24 15.15 17.43 3.28
C HIS A 24 14.18 18.24 4.14
N ILE A 25 13.33 17.55 4.89
CA ILE A 25 12.30 18.11 5.78
C ILE A 25 12.86 18.10 7.21
N PRO A 26 12.71 19.17 8.01
CA PRO A 26 13.10 19.13 9.42
C PRO A 26 12.33 18.05 10.17
N SER A 27 13.01 17.21 10.96
CA SER A 27 12.32 16.35 11.92
C SER A 27 11.77 17.18 13.07
N ASN A 28 10.68 16.71 13.67
CA ASN A 28 10.10 17.32 14.87
C ASN A 28 10.57 16.60 16.16
N ASP A 29 11.67 15.84 16.08
CA ASP A 29 12.11 14.98 17.17
C ASP A 29 12.95 15.74 18.21
N ASP A 30 12.76 15.41 19.49
CA ASP A 30 13.48 15.99 20.63
C ASP A 30 14.99 15.59 20.68
N GLU A 31 15.45 14.72 19.75
CA GLU A 31 16.84 14.20 19.70
C GLU A 31 17.81 15.06 18.85
N GLY A 32 17.43 16.29 18.49
CA GLY A 32 18.26 17.24 17.75
C GLY A 32 17.86 17.37 16.28
N PRO A 33 18.62 18.11 15.45
CA PRO A 33 18.22 18.39 14.07
C PRO A 33 18.45 17.15 13.18
N SER A 34 17.58 16.15 13.25
CA SER A 34 17.47 15.16 12.17
C SER A 34 16.72 15.78 10.99
N GLN A 35 17.08 15.37 9.78
CA GLN A 35 16.35 15.70 8.57
C GLN A 35 15.76 14.42 8.01
N ILE A 36 14.48 14.50 7.66
CA ILE A 36 13.76 13.44 6.97
C ILE A 36 13.98 13.66 5.48
N ILE A 37 14.47 12.64 4.78
CA ILE A 37 14.58 12.67 3.33
C ILE A 37 13.22 12.24 2.77
N ASP A 38 12.67 12.97 1.82
CA ASP A 38 11.49 12.59 1.04
C ASP A 38 11.83 12.78 -0.44
N ASP A 39 12.54 11.79 -1.00
CA ASP A 39 13.06 11.84 -2.36
C ASP A 39 12.60 10.63 -3.18
N VAL A 40 11.77 10.91 -4.17
CA VAL A 40 11.43 10.01 -5.27
C VAL A 40 12.24 10.43 -6.51
N GLU A 41 13.28 9.66 -6.83
CA GLU A 41 14.11 9.86 -8.00
C GLU A 41 13.55 9.11 -9.21
N LEU A 42 13.17 9.87 -10.23
CA LEU A 42 12.72 9.35 -11.52
C LEU A 42 13.85 9.40 -12.54
N HIS A 43 14.24 8.24 -13.05
CA HIS A 43 15.35 8.13 -13.99
C HIS A 43 14.96 8.69 -15.36
N CYS A 44 15.42 9.90 -15.65
CA CYS A 44 15.11 10.62 -16.88
C CYS A 44 16.32 10.63 -17.81
N GLY A 45 16.43 9.63 -18.67
CA GLY A 45 17.52 9.56 -19.65
C GLY A 45 17.64 8.19 -20.31
N PRO A 46 18.42 8.07 -21.40
CA PRO A 46 18.71 6.76 -21.96
C PRO A 46 19.44 5.89 -20.93
N PRO A 47 19.14 4.57 -20.87
CA PRO A 47 19.80 3.65 -19.95
C PRO A 47 21.33 3.74 -20.08
N GLY A 48 22.04 3.85 -18.95
CA GLY A 48 23.50 3.94 -18.92
C GLY A 48 24.08 5.32 -19.25
N SER A 49 23.25 6.36 -19.35
CA SER A 49 23.71 7.74 -19.58
C SER A 49 24.43 8.38 -18.39
N GLY A 50 24.26 7.84 -17.18
CA GLY A 50 24.77 8.44 -15.94
C GLY A 50 24.14 9.80 -15.63
N ALA A 51 23.09 10.20 -16.35
CA ALA A 51 22.31 11.39 -16.02
C ALA A 51 21.55 11.13 -14.72
N SER A 52 21.72 12.03 -13.76
CA SER A 52 20.92 12.04 -12.52
C SER A 52 19.45 12.16 -12.86
N GLY A 53 18.59 11.42 -12.16
CA GLY A 53 17.15 11.53 -12.32
C GLY A 53 16.61 12.92 -11.98
N HIS A 54 15.29 13.06 -12.10
CA HIS A 54 14.58 14.19 -11.50
C HIS A 54 13.94 13.72 -10.20
N HIS A 55 14.09 14.53 -9.17
CA HIS A 55 13.71 14.24 -7.81
C HIS A 55 12.39 14.93 -7.45
N PHE A 56 11.54 14.25 -6.67
CA PHE A 56 10.21 14.73 -6.30
C PHE A 56 9.90 14.34 -4.86
N HIS A 57 9.17 15.19 -4.12
CA HIS A 57 8.46 14.71 -2.93
C HIS A 57 7.45 13.64 -3.33
N TRP A 58 7.25 12.64 -2.48
CA TRP A 58 6.23 11.61 -2.67
C TRP A 58 4.85 12.22 -2.93
N SER A 59 4.44 13.16 -2.09
CA SER A 59 3.14 13.85 -2.21
C SER A 59 2.98 14.57 -3.56
N CYS A 60 4.02 15.30 -4.00
CA CYS A 60 3.97 16.07 -5.24
C CYS A 60 3.81 15.17 -6.48
N ILE A 61 4.57 14.08 -6.58
CA ILE A 61 4.48 13.18 -7.74
C ILE A 61 3.17 12.39 -7.75
N MET A 62 2.68 11.98 -6.57
CA MET A 62 1.38 11.32 -6.43
C MET A 62 0.23 12.25 -6.81
N GLU A 63 0.20 13.47 -6.29
CA GLU A 63 -0.83 14.47 -6.65
C GLU A 63 -0.80 14.83 -8.13
N TRP A 64 0.39 14.97 -8.72
CA TRP A 64 0.52 15.20 -10.16
C TRP A 64 -0.13 14.07 -10.96
N ALA A 65 0.14 12.81 -10.61
CA ALA A 65 -0.42 11.67 -11.30
C ALA A 65 -1.96 11.61 -11.11
N LYS A 66 -2.44 11.72 -9.86
CA LYS A 66 -3.87 11.72 -9.53
C LYS A 66 -4.67 12.82 -10.23
N THR A 67 -4.04 13.96 -10.53
CA THR A 67 -4.70 15.10 -11.20
C THR A 67 -4.56 15.11 -12.72
N GLY A 68 -4.29 13.94 -13.33
CA GLY A 68 -4.24 13.76 -14.79
C GLY A 68 -2.85 13.84 -15.40
N GLY A 69 -1.79 13.63 -14.60
CA GLY A 69 -0.42 13.52 -15.08
C GLY A 69 -0.22 12.34 -16.03
N ASP A 70 0.49 12.57 -17.14
CA ASP A 70 0.87 11.50 -18.06
C ASP A 70 2.07 10.73 -17.49
N LYS A 71 1.81 9.56 -16.87
CA LYS A 71 2.83 8.67 -16.30
C LYS A 71 3.93 8.26 -17.28
N SER A 72 3.74 8.43 -18.59
CA SER A 72 4.77 8.19 -19.60
C SER A 72 5.75 9.35 -19.81
N ARG A 73 5.54 10.48 -19.11
CA ARG A 73 6.29 11.72 -19.28
C ARG A 73 6.73 12.28 -17.94
N CYS A 74 8.02 12.53 -17.80
CA CYS A 74 8.55 13.21 -16.62
C CYS A 74 7.89 14.59 -16.47
N PRO A 75 7.41 14.98 -15.28
CA PRO A 75 6.78 16.28 -15.04
C PRO A 75 7.69 17.47 -15.43
N LEU A 76 9.00 17.32 -15.26
CA LEU A 76 10.00 18.34 -15.55
C LEU A 76 10.46 18.31 -17.02
N CYS A 77 11.15 17.26 -17.43
CA CYS A 77 11.86 17.21 -18.71
C CYS A 77 11.07 16.59 -19.87
N ARG A 78 9.89 16.02 -19.60
CA ARG A 78 9.01 15.36 -20.61
C ARG A 78 9.62 14.15 -21.33
N GLN A 79 10.76 13.66 -20.88
CA GLN A 79 11.32 12.41 -21.37
C GLN A 79 10.44 11.22 -20.98
N ASN A 80 10.60 10.12 -21.73
CA ASN A 80 9.92 8.87 -21.44
C ASN A 80 10.38 8.31 -20.10
N THR A 81 9.42 7.96 -19.26
CA THR A 81 9.62 7.47 -17.89
C THR A 81 9.35 5.98 -17.75
N LEU A 82 8.74 5.36 -18.76
CA LEU A 82 8.41 3.95 -18.73
C LEU A 82 9.61 3.10 -19.13
N ASP A 83 9.82 2.01 -18.43
CA ASP A 83 10.78 0.99 -18.83
C ASP A 83 10.31 0.23 -20.09
N ARG A 84 11.08 -0.78 -20.51
CA ARG A 84 10.76 -1.57 -21.71
C ARG A 84 9.46 -2.38 -21.60
N ASN A 85 8.99 -2.62 -20.38
CA ASN A 85 7.75 -3.34 -20.09
C ASN A 85 6.58 -2.38 -19.83
N GLY A 86 6.79 -1.06 -19.94
CA GLY A 86 5.75 -0.06 -19.68
C GLY A 86 5.62 0.35 -18.22
N ARG A 87 6.58 0.01 -17.35
CA ARG A 87 6.53 0.25 -15.90
C ARG A 87 7.11 1.60 -15.51
N PHE A 88 6.55 2.26 -14.51
CA PHE A 88 6.96 3.60 -14.09
C PHE A 88 7.94 3.51 -12.90
N ILE A 89 9.19 3.22 -13.23
CA ILE A 89 10.22 2.86 -12.25
C ILE A 89 10.86 4.10 -11.60
N VAL A 90 10.93 4.10 -10.28
CA VAL A 90 11.57 5.13 -9.44
C VAL A 90 12.48 4.50 -8.38
N ASP A 91 13.38 5.31 -7.86
CA ASP A 91 14.07 5.03 -6.60
C ASP A 91 13.52 5.94 -5.50
N VAL A 92 13.29 5.39 -4.31
CA VAL A 92 12.71 6.12 -3.17
C VAL A 92 13.69 6.13 -2.01
N ARG A 93 13.91 7.31 -1.41
CA ARG A 93 14.65 7.52 -0.16
C ARG A 93 13.72 8.18 0.85
N ASN A 94 13.47 7.48 1.94
CA ASN A 94 12.65 7.97 3.05
C ASN A 94 13.22 7.54 4.41
N GLU A 95 12.48 7.80 5.50
CA GLU A 95 12.86 7.37 6.86
C GLU A 95 13.11 5.85 6.97
N GLY A 96 12.41 5.07 6.15
CA GLY A 96 12.56 3.61 6.06
C GLY A 96 13.79 3.15 5.26
N GLY A 97 14.54 4.07 4.66
CA GLY A 97 15.75 3.80 3.90
C GLY A 97 15.57 3.95 2.39
N PHE A 98 16.34 3.17 1.62
CA PHE A 98 16.38 3.22 0.16
C PHE A 98 15.64 2.03 -0.45
N THR A 99 14.71 2.32 -1.36
CA THR A 99 14.03 1.33 -2.20
C THR A 99 14.31 1.65 -3.66
N GLY A 100 15.13 0.82 -4.31
CA GLY A 100 15.46 1.01 -5.73
C GLY A 100 14.55 0.19 -6.65
N GLY A 101 14.18 0.76 -7.80
CA GLY A 101 13.44 0.06 -8.83
C GLY A 101 11.96 -0.20 -8.54
N MET A 102 11.33 0.60 -7.70
CA MET A 102 9.90 0.54 -7.38
C MET A 102 9.06 0.95 -8.60
N ASP A 103 7.99 0.22 -8.90
CA ASP A 103 7.01 0.66 -9.91
C ASP A 103 5.96 1.57 -9.28
N LEU A 104 6.22 2.88 -9.29
CA LEU A 104 5.28 3.87 -8.77
C LEU A 104 3.96 3.88 -9.57
N GLY A 105 3.97 3.34 -10.78
CA GLY A 105 2.76 3.23 -11.60
C GLY A 105 1.70 2.35 -10.96
N GLU A 106 2.11 1.23 -10.35
CA GLU A 106 1.22 0.31 -9.62
C GLU A 106 0.63 0.99 -8.39
N GLU A 107 1.46 1.67 -7.59
CA GLU A 107 1.03 2.42 -6.40
C GLU A 107 -0.01 3.50 -6.74
N ILE A 108 0.22 4.25 -7.83
CA ILE A 108 -0.72 5.26 -8.31
C ILE A 108 -2.04 4.61 -8.75
N ASP A 109 -1.99 3.49 -9.48
CA ASP A 109 -3.18 2.83 -9.99
C ASP A 109 -4.01 2.20 -8.86
N GLU A 110 -3.35 1.60 -7.87
CA GLU A 110 -4.00 1.09 -6.65
C GLU A 110 -4.69 2.22 -5.88
N GLU A 111 -3.99 3.31 -5.62
CA GLU A 111 -4.55 4.43 -4.88
C GLU A 111 -5.73 5.09 -5.65
N LEU A 112 -5.64 5.23 -6.98
CA LEU A 112 -6.75 5.69 -7.81
C LEU A 112 -7.94 4.73 -7.77
N TYR A 113 -7.68 3.42 -7.74
CA TYR A 113 -8.73 2.41 -7.59
C TYR A 113 -9.42 2.54 -6.23
N LEU A 114 -8.67 2.69 -5.14
CA LEU A 114 -9.22 2.82 -3.78
C LEU A 114 -9.95 4.14 -3.56
N ASP A 115 -9.50 5.23 -4.19
CA ASP A 115 -10.21 6.52 -4.18
C ASP A 115 -11.56 6.42 -4.91
N ALA A 116 -11.66 5.56 -5.93
CA ALA A 116 -12.91 5.27 -6.63
C ALA A 116 -13.79 4.22 -5.91
N HIS A 117 -13.22 3.40 -5.02
CA HIS A 117 -13.88 2.31 -4.28
C HIS A 117 -13.55 2.40 -2.78
N PRO A 118 -14.05 3.43 -2.08
CA PRO A 118 -13.72 3.65 -0.67
C PRO A 118 -14.10 2.47 0.24
N GLU A 119 -15.10 1.68 -0.13
CA GLU A 119 -15.47 0.44 0.56
C GLU A 119 -14.34 -0.60 0.58
N GLU A 120 -13.56 -0.70 -0.51
CA GLU A 120 -12.43 -1.62 -0.59
C GLU A 120 -11.27 -1.17 0.31
N ARG A 121 -11.09 0.15 0.48
CA ARG A 121 -10.10 0.70 1.41
C ARG A 121 -10.35 0.22 2.85
N TYR A 122 -11.60 0.26 3.29
CA TYR A 122 -11.97 -0.21 4.64
C TYR A 122 -11.90 -1.73 4.78
N LYS A 123 -12.22 -2.47 3.72
CA LYS A 123 -12.01 -3.92 3.67
C LYS A 123 -10.53 -4.29 3.82
N ILE A 124 -9.63 -3.62 3.10
CA ILE A 124 -8.18 -3.85 3.22
C ILE A 124 -7.70 -3.51 4.63
N ALA A 125 -8.15 -2.37 5.19
CA ALA A 125 -7.82 -1.99 6.56
C ALA A 125 -8.29 -3.05 7.57
N PHE A 126 -9.54 -3.50 7.49
CA PHE A 126 -10.08 -4.55 8.35
C PHE A 126 -9.24 -5.83 8.29
N LEU A 127 -8.92 -6.31 7.09
CA LEU A 127 -8.10 -7.51 6.91
C LEU A 127 -6.68 -7.31 7.47
N GLY A 128 -6.07 -6.13 7.25
CA GLY A 128 -4.77 -5.77 7.81
C GLY A 128 -4.74 -5.73 9.33
N PHE A 129 -5.79 -5.20 9.97
CA PHE A 129 -5.92 -5.21 11.43
C PHE A 129 -6.09 -6.63 11.97
N MET A 130 -6.89 -7.46 11.31
CA MET A 130 -7.02 -8.88 11.66
C MET A 130 -5.67 -9.63 11.59
N ALA A 131 -4.86 -9.37 10.56
CA ALA A 131 -3.54 -10.00 10.41
C ALA A 131 -2.54 -9.59 11.50
N GLN A 132 -2.74 -8.41 12.09
CA GLN A 132 -1.92 -7.88 13.19
C GLN A 132 -2.52 -8.18 14.57
N SER A 133 -3.65 -8.88 14.63
CA SER A 133 -4.44 -9.11 15.84
C SER A 133 -4.88 -7.81 16.55
N ASP A 134 -5.05 -6.73 15.78
CA ASP A 134 -5.54 -5.45 16.28
C ASP A 134 -7.07 -5.44 16.24
N PHE A 135 -7.67 -6.14 17.22
CA PHE A 135 -9.12 -6.33 17.27
C PHE A 135 -9.89 -5.05 17.63
N ASP A 136 -9.23 -4.08 18.26
CA ASP A 136 -9.84 -2.80 18.60
C ASP A 136 -10.08 -1.98 17.33
N GLU A 137 -9.05 -1.83 16.49
CA GLU A 137 -9.17 -1.13 15.20
C GLU A 137 -10.01 -1.92 14.19
N ALA A 138 -9.88 -3.26 14.14
CA ALA A 138 -10.77 -4.09 13.34
C ALA A 138 -12.24 -3.88 13.73
N GLY A 139 -12.53 -3.82 15.04
CA GLY A 139 -13.88 -3.59 15.56
C GLY A 139 -14.40 -2.18 15.26
N LEU A 140 -13.54 -1.17 15.28
CA LEU A 140 -13.90 0.20 14.87
C LEU A 140 -14.29 0.24 13.40
N VAL A 141 -13.49 -0.32 12.51
CA VAL A 141 -13.77 -0.36 11.08
C VAL A 141 -15.08 -1.06 10.76
N LEU A 142 -15.34 -2.22 11.39
CA LEU A 142 -16.61 -2.94 11.20
C LEU A 142 -17.84 -2.09 11.59
N ARG A 143 -17.76 -1.35 12.70
CA ARG A 143 -18.88 -0.54 13.21
C ARG A 143 -19.11 0.75 12.42
N GLU A 144 -18.04 1.42 12.03
CA GLU A 144 -18.11 2.77 11.46
C GLU A 144 -18.23 2.78 9.94
N HIS A 145 -17.70 1.75 9.28
CA HIS A 145 -17.58 1.74 7.81
C HIS A 145 -18.39 0.64 7.12
N GLY A 146 -19.16 -0.17 7.87
CA GLY A 146 -20.08 -1.16 7.30
C GLY A 146 -19.38 -2.25 6.49
N VAL A 147 -18.11 -2.55 6.81
CA VAL A 147 -17.33 -3.61 6.18
C VAL A 147 -17.97 -4.96 6.46
N ASP A 148 -18.10 -5.81 5.44
CA ASP A 148 -18.52 -7.20 5.63
C ASP A 148 -17.41 -7.96 6.35
N VAL A 149 -17.71 -8.51 7.53
CA VAL A 149 -16.78 -9.33 8.32
C VAL A 149 -16.33 -10.59 7.56
N ASN A 150 -17.08 -11.02 6.54
CA ASN A 150 -16.74 -12.13 5.65
C ASN A 150 -15.92 -11.69 4.42
N SER A 151 -15.42 -10.45 4.42
CA SER A 151 -14.51 -9.98 3.39
C SER A 151 -13.33 -10.94 3.21
N ALA A 152 -12.98 -11.17 1.94
CA ALA A 152 -11.92 -12.08 1.55
C ALA A 152 -10.71 -11.34 0.96
N TYR A 153 -9.53 -11.89 1.22
CA TYR A 153 -8.30 -11.58 0.50
C TYR A 153 -8.45 -11.98 -0.97
N VAL A 154 -7.84 -11.17 -1.84
CA VAL A 154 -7.72 -11.46 -3.27
C VAL A 154 -6.24 -11.54 -3.60
N PRO A 155 -5.81 -12.56 -4.37
CA PRO A 155 -6.57 -13.71 -4.85
C PRO A 155 -6.80 -14.78 -3.76
N GLY A 156 -7.70 -15.73 -4.02
CA GLY A 156 -7.82 -16.97 -3.24
C GLY A 156 -9.09 -17.08 -2.40
N GLY A 157 -9.83 -15.99 -2.19
CA GLY A 157 -11.15 -16.04 -1.52
C GLY A 157 -11.08 -16.35 -0.03
N GLN A 158 -9.89 -16.37 0.58
CA GLN A 158 -9.71 -16.63 2.00
C GLN A 158 -10.20 -15.43 2.82
N THR A 159 -11.01 -15.65 3.83
CA THR A 159 -11.46 -14.62 4.77
C THR A 159 -10.51 -14.48 5.96
N ALA A 160 -10.69 -13.45 6.79
CA ALA A 160 -9.99 -13.36 8.07
C ALA A 160 -10.17 -14.62 8.95
N MET A 161 -11.31 -15.32 8.84
CA MET A 161 -11.56 -16.57 9.55
C MET A 161 -10.63 -17.69 9.10
N HIS A 162 -10.33 -17.77 7.80
CA HIS A 162 -9.37 -18.74 7.26
C HIS A 162 -7.98 -18.48 7.81
N MET A 163 -7.55 -17.21 7.84
CA MET A 163 -6.24 -16.83 8.38
C MET A 163 -6.13 -17.10 9.88
N ALA A 164 -7.15 -16.76 10.66
CA ALA A 164 -7.17 -17.04 12.09
C ALA A 164 -7.12 -18.56 12.38
N ALA A 165 -7.86 -19.36 11.59
CA ALA A 165 -7.86 -20.81 11.69
C ALA A 165 -6.50 -21.44 11.34
N LEU A 166 -5.86 -20.98 10.25
CA LEU A 166 -4.51 -21.40 9.84
C LEU A 166 -3.45 -21.10 10.92
N ASN A 167 -3.58 -19.97 11.62
CA ASN A 167 -2.61 -19.52 12.62
C ASN A 167 -2.89 -20.04 14.03
N ASP A 168 -3.88 -20.91 14.22
CA ASP A 168 -4.36 -21.36 15.54
C ASP A 168 -4.75 -20.17 16.46
N ASP A 169 -5.20 -19.05 15.88
CA ASP A 169 -5.57 -17.80 16.55
C ASP A 169 -7.02 -17.87 17.06
N VAL A 170 -7.17 -18.36 18.29
CA VAL A 170 -8.47 -18.55 18.95
C VAL A 170 -9.14 -17.22 19.25
N GLU A 171 -8.35 -16.22 19.63
CA GLU A 171 -8.81 -14.87 19.92
C GLU A 171 -9.39 -14.21 18.66
N GLY A 172 -8.71 -14.33 17.52
CA GLY A 172 -9.19 -13.88 16.22
C GLY A 172 -10.46 -14.61 15.77
N ILE A 173 -10.52 -15.93 15.93
CA ILE A 173 -11.75 -16.71 15.65
C ILE A 173 -12.91 -16.20 16.52
N GLN A 174 -12.67 -15.99 17.82
CA GLN A 174 -13.70 -15.51 18.74
C GLN A 174 -14.21 -14.12 18.34
N PHE A 175 -13.31 -13.19 18.05
CA PHE A 175 -13.65 -11.85 17.61
C PHE A 175 -14.52 -11.87 16.34
N LEU A 176 -14.12 -12.66 15.33
CA LEU A 176 -14.85 -12.75 14.08
C LEU A 176 -16.26 -13.34 14.27
N LEU A 177 -16.40 -14.40 15.06
CA LEU A 177 -17.69 -15.00 15.37
C LEU A 177 -18.62 -14.04 16.12
N GLN A 178 -18.08 -13.28 17.08
CA GLN A 178 -18.84 -12.25 17.82
C GLN A 178 -19.37 -11.15 16.89
N ASN A 179 -18.66 -10.87 15.80
CA ASN A 179 -19.06 -9.91 14.77
C ASN A 179 -19.86 -10.54 13.62
N GLY A 180 -20.30 -11.80 13.75
CA GLY A 180 -21.21 -12.43 12.80
C GLY A 180 -20.53 -13.06 11.58
N ALA A 181 -19.23 -13.33 11.64
CA ALA A 181 -18.54 -14.07 10.58
C ALA A 181 -19.10 -15.49 10.44
N ASN A 182 -19.21 -15.94 9.19
CA ASN A 182 -19.63 -17.29 8.85
C ASN A 182 -18.42 -18.23 8.87
N PRO A 183 -18.35 -19.20 9.81
CA PRO A 183 -17.23 -20.15 9.90
C PRO A 183 -17.24 -21.21 8.79
N HIS A 184 -18.24 -21.19 7.89
CA HIS A 184 -18.36 -22.11 6.75
C HIS A 184 -18.19 -21.41 5.39
N THR A 185 -17.72 -20.17 5.36
CA THR A 185 -17.34 -19.51 4.09
C THR A 185 -16.26 -20.34 3.41
N LYS A 186 -16.41 -20.57 2.11
CA LYS A 186 -15.46 -21.31 1.30
C LYS A 186 -14.52 -20.36 0.58
N ASP A 187 -13.23 -20.69 0.60
CA ASP A 187 -12.26 -20.06 -0.27
C ASP A 187 -12.40 -20.52 -1.74
N ASP A 188 -11.56 -20.01 -2.65
CA ASP A 188 -11.61 -20.34 -4.08
C ASP A 188 -11.30 -21.81 -4.39
N THR A 189 -10.68 -22.53 -3.44
CA THR A 189 -10.42 -23.97 -3.54
C THR A 189 -11.55 -24.82 -2.98
N GLY A 190 -12.56 -24.18 -2.37
CA GLY A 190 -13.71 -24.82 -1.76
C GLY A 190 -13.51 -25.24 -0.30
N MET A 191 -12.38 -24.88 0.31
CA MET A 191 -12.03 -25.18 1.70
C MET A 191 -12.71 -24.19 2.64
N ILE A 192 -13.18 -24.66 3.80
CA ILE A 192 -13.63 -23.79 4.89
C ILE A 192 -12.50 -23.60 5.92
N PRO A 193 -12.59 -22.61 6.83
CA PRO A 193 -11.57 -22.38 7.87
C PRO A 193 -11.20 -23.62 8.69
N LEU A 194 -12.18 -24.46 9.04
CA LEU A 194 -11.95 -25.69 9.78
C LEU A 194 -11.11 -26.72 8.99
N ASP A 195 -11.25 -26.77 7.67
CA ASP A 195 -10.47 -27.69 6.84
C ASP A 195 -9.00 -27.26 6.86
N LEU A 196 -8.74 -25.96 6.71
CA LEU A 196 -7.39 -25.41 6.80
C LEU A 196 -6.75 -25.63 8.17
N ALA A 197 -7.50 -25.43 9.26
CA ALA A 197 -7.01 -25.69 10.62
C ALA A 197 -6.62 -27.17 10.81
N ARG A 198 -7.35 -28.11 10.21
CA ARG A 198 -7.02 -29.54 10.25
C ARG A 198 -5.75 -29.86 9.44
N ASP A 199 -5.60 -29.26 8.28
CA ASP A 199 -4.46 -29.50 7.38
C ASP A 199 -3.12 -29.09 8.03
N VAL A 200 -3.14 -28.07 8.88
CA VAL A 200 -1.94 -27.56 9.59
C VAL A 200 -1.85 -28.01 11.06
N ASP A 201 -2.75 -28.89 11.52
CA ASP A 201 -2.83 -29.37 12.91
C ASP A 201 -2.97 -28.23 13.96
N ALA A 202 -3.77 -27.20 13.63
CA ALA A 202 -4.11 -26.09 14.52
C ALA A 202 -5.13 -26.54 15.58
N GLY A 203 -4.65 -27.27 16.59
CA GLY A 203 -5.49 -28.01 17.53
C GLY A 203 -6.51 -27.16 18.31
N ARG A 204 -6.20 -25.90 18.65
CA ARG A 204 -7.13 -25.03 19.38
C ARG A 204 -8.22 -24.50 18.44
N ALA A 205 -7.84 -24.05 17.24
CA ALA A 205 -8.78 -23.64 16.21
C ALA A 205 -9.70 -24.79 15.77
N VAL A 206 -9.16 -26.00 15.54
CA VAL A 206 -9.97 -27.19 15.25
C VAL A 206 -10.96 -27.45 16.38
N SER A 207 -10.50 -27.39 17.63
CA SER A 207 -11.35 -27.61 18.80
C SER A 207 -12.49 -26.60 18.89
N MET A 208 -12.23 -25.34 18.54
CA MET A 208 -13.24 -24.29 18.57
C MET A 208 -14.22 -24.41 17.40
N LEU A 209 -13.72 -24.54 16.17
CA LEU A 209 -14.52 -24.49 14.94
C LEU A 209 -15.31 -25.78 14.68
N GLN A 210 -14.87 -26.95 15.16
CA GLN A 210 -15.61 -28.21 14.95
C GLN A 210 -16.94 -28.28 15.71
N ASN A 211 -17.17 -27.35 16.64
CA ASN A 211 -18.36 -27.30 17.49
C ASN A 211 -19.40 -26.26 17.01
N LEU A 212 -19.20 -25.66 15.83
CA LEU A 212 -20.05 -24.63 15.24
C LEU A 212 -20.95 -25.17 14.13
#